data_AF-A0A069NQ66-F1
#
_entry.id   AF-A0A069NQ66-F1
#
_cell.length_a   1.000
_cell.length_b   1.000
_cell.length_c   1.000
_cell.angle_alpha   90.00
_cell.angle_beta   90.00
_cell.angle_gamma   90.00
#
_symmetry.space_group_name_H-M   'P 1'
#
loop_
_entity.id
_entity.type
_entity.pdbx_description
1 polymer ?
#
loop_
_entity_poly.entity_id
_entity_poly.type
_entity_poly.pdbx_seq_one_letter_code
_entity_poly.pdbx_strand_id
1 'polypeptide(L)'
;MIPLLARLPADVPLGLYECPAPYRRLLSDDELKRCIDTGRFMMLKDVSCDLDTVKRRVALAQGSPLKVLNANAVTARDAMKAGSAGFDGVFTNFHPDLYKCLRERQPASICMWTTIGAIRKPKKNTGWTGDPSASRRSFLHSVIASPLMKVLVPEAQISADRQTLTFVLDWREQTVTCVVPRKCSEVFFWLPPDADDARTVRVFGDGFARIESVARRKLLAHPTPNMLLTRADFSNR
;
A
#
# COMPACT_ATOMS: atom_id res chain seq x y z
N MET A 1 3.49 30.03 -1.75
CA MET A 1 2.78 29.35 -0.64
C MET A 1 1.75 30.26 0.02
N ILE A 2 2.12 31.43 0.53
CA ILE A 2 1.20 32.37 1.20
C ILE A 2 -0.01 32.79 0.33
N PRO A 3 0.15 33.10 -0.98
CA PRO A 3 -1.01 33.46 -1.81
C PRO A 3 -2.01 32.32 -2.04
N LEU A 4 -1.55 31.06 -1.97
CA LEU A 4 -2.41 29.89 -2.11
C LEU A 4 -3.19 29.63 -0.82
N LEU A 5 -2.51 29.70 0.34
CA LEU A 5 -3.14 29.47 1.64
C LEU A 5 -4.25 30.50 1.94
N ALA A 6 -4.09 31.74 1.48
CA ALA A 6 -5.10 32.79 1.61
C ALA A 6 -6.39 32.51 0.80
N ARG A 7 -6.33 31.63 -0.21
CA ARG A 7 -7.48 31.25 -1.05
C ARG A 7 -8.19 29.99 -0.56
N LEU A 8 -7.66 29.34 0.48
CA LEU A 8 -8.27 28.16 1.09
C LEU A 8 -9.00 28.56 2.37
N PRO A 9 -10.17 27.95 2.69
CA PRO A 9 -10.88 28.20 3.94
C PRO A 9 -9.94 28.02 5.13
N ALA A 10 -9.94 28.97 6.08
CA ALA A 10 -8.91 29.08 7.12
C ALA A 10 -8.87 27.90 8.11
N ASP A 11 -10.03 27.28 8.31
CA ASP A 11 -10.32 26.21 9.27
C ASP A 11 -10.08 24.80 8.72
N VAL A 12 -9.93 24.64 7.40
CA VAL A 12 -9.68 23.33 6.79
C VAL A 12 -8.24 22.88 7.12
N PRO A 13 -8.06 21.70 7.77
CA PRO A 13 -6.75 21.13 8.02
C PRO A 13 -6.10 20.65 6.72
N LEU A 14 -4.79 20.88 6.57
CA LEU A 14 -4.07 20.54 5.34
C LEU A 14 -3.09 19.39 5.57
N GLY A 15 -2.86 18.61 4.50
CA GLY A 15 -1.82 17.59 4.44
C GLY A 15 -0.79 17.92 3.37
N LEU A 16 0.46 17.56 3.63
CA LEU A 16 1.57 17.64 2.67
C LEU A 16 1.81 16.24 2.10
N TYR A 17 1.93 16.19 0.78
CA TYR A 17 2.36 15.00 0.06
C TYR A 17 3.53 15.34 -0.84
N GLU A 18 4.68 14.72 -0.57
CA GLU A 18 5.85 14.81 -1.41
C GLU A 18 5.69 13.98 -2.68
N CYS A 19 6.26 14.45 -3.78
CA CYS A 19 6.20 13.70 -5.03
C CYS A 19 7.24 12.56 -4.99
N PRO A 20 6.84 11.28 -5.11
CA PRO A 20 7.78 10.17 -5.17
C PRO A 20 8.47 10.08 -6.54
N ALA A 21 9.38 9.12 -6.71
CA ALA A 21 9.92 8.76 -8.02
C ALA A 21 8.77 8.42 -9.02
N PRO A 22 8.94 8.69 -10.33
CA PRO A 22 10.17 9.13 -11.00
C PRO A 22 10.46 10.63 -10.98
N TYR A 23 9.44 11.48 -10.77
CA TYR A 23 9.63 12.94 -10.77
C TYR A 23 10.36 13.46 -9.53
N ARG A 24 10.19 12.78 -8.39
CA ARG A 24 10.82 13.00 -7.08
C ARG A 24 11.03 14.47 -6.71
N ARG A 25 10.10 15.03 -5.94
CA ARG A 25 10.24 16.36 -5.32
C ARG A 25 9.99 16.25 -3.81
N LEU A 26 11.05 16.40 -3.05
CA LEU A 26 11.03 16.43 -1.58
C LEU A 26 11.03 17.89 -1.11
N LEU A 27 10.38 18.14 0.02
CA LEU A 27 10.41 19.43 0.70
C LEU A 27 11.79 19.65 1.32
N SER A 28 12.34 20.85 1.17
CA SER A 28 13.47 21.28 1.99
C SER A 28 13.05 21.50 3.45
N ASP A 29 14.02 21.51 4.37
CA ASP A 29 13.74 21.78 5.78
C ASP A 29 13.17 23.19 5.99
N ASP A 30 13.59 24.18 5.19
CA ASP A 30 13.04 25.54 5.20
C ASP A 30 11.58 25.59 4.70
N GLU A 31 11.26 24.85 3.64
CA GLU A 31 9.88 24.76 3.14
C GLU A 31 8.98 24.08 4.17
N LEU A 32 9.47 23.00 4.79
CA LEU A 32 8.76 22.31 5.85
C LEU A 32 8.54 23.22 7.05
N LYS A 33 9.56 23.95 7.49
CA LYS A 33 9.46 24.90 8.60
C LYS A 33 8.43 25.99 8.32
N ARG A 34 8.45 26.59 7.13
CA ARG A 34 7.43 27.57 6.73
C ARG A 34 6.02 26.99 6.76
N CYS A 35 5.84 25.70 6.47
CA CYS A 35 4.54 25.03 6.60
C CYS A 35 4.16 24.82 8.07
N ILE A 36 5.09 24.37 8.90
CA ILE A 36 4.93 24.18 10.35
C ILE A 36 4.50 25.50 11.01
N ASP A 37 5.19 26.59 10.70
CA ASP A 37 4.96 27.92 11.28
C ASP A 37 3.54 28.46 10.99
N THR A 38 2.86 27.94 9.96
CA THR A 38 1.46 28.32 9.69
C THR A 38 0.47 27.72 10.69
N GLY A 39 0.83 26.63 11.38
CA GLY A 39 -0.07 25.86 12.24
C GLY A 39 -1.19 25.12 11.50
N ARG A 40 -1.27 25.20 10.16
CA ARG A 40 -2.40 24.67 9.36
C ARG A 40 -2.20 23.24 8.86
N PHE A 41 -0.97 22.75 8.81
CA PHE A 41 -0.65 21.43 8.25
C PHE A 41 -0.58 20.37 9.35
N MET A 42 -1.37 19.31 9.20
CA MET A 42 -1.52 18.25 10.20
C MET A 42 -0.68 17.01 9.90
N MET A 43 -0.39 16.74 8.63
CA MET A 43 0.42 15.60 8.25
C MET A 43 1.37 15.89 7.10
N LEU A 44 2.50 15.19 7.10
CA LEU A 44 3.42 15.04 5.98
C LEU A 44 3.54 13.56 5.64
N LYS A 45 3.13 13.19 4.42
CA LYS A 45 3.49 11.89 3.83
C LYS A 45 4.93 11.97 3.30
N ASP A 46 5.86 11.44 4.08
CA ASP A 46 7.28 11.41 3.77
C ASP A 46 7.60 10.26 2.81
N VAL A 47 8.08 10.62 1.62
CA VAL A 47 8.50 9.65 0.58
C VAL A 47 10.01 9.70 0.34
N SER A 48 10.78 10.20 1.29
CA SER A 48 12.23 10.36 1.18
C SER A 48 12.94 9.00 1.05
N CYS A 49 12.34 7.96 1.64
CA CYS A 49 12.95 6.64 1.85
C CYS A 49 14.26 6.69 2.65
N ASP A 50 14.46 7.76 3.43
CA ASP A 50 15.68 8.01 4.19
C ASP A 50 15.36 8.22 5.67
N LEU A 51 15.87 7.33 6.53
CA LEU A 51 15.54 7.33 7.95
C LEU A 51 16.04 8.58 8.67
N ASP A 52 17.22 9.11 8.29
CA ASP A 52 17.79 10.27 8.95
C ASP A 52 17.05 11.56 8.57
N THR A 53 16.56 11.66 7.34
CA THR A 53 15.60 12.68 6.93
C THR A 53 14.30 12.60 7.73
N VAL A 54 13.73 11.40 7.92
CA VAL A 54 12.52 11.24 8.74
C VAL A 54 12.77 11.70 10.18
N LYS A 55 13.87 11.27 10.81
CA LYS A 55 14.24 11.70 12.18
C LYS A 55 14.35 13.21 12.30
N ARG A 56 15.06 13.86 11.36
CA ARG A 56 15.23 15.31 11.33
C ARG A 56 13.90 16.03 11.20
N ARG A 57 13.02 15.57 10.32
CA ARG A 57 11.68 16.15 10.10
C ARG A 57 10.76 15.96 11.32
N VAL A 58 10.82 14.80 11.98
CA VAL A 58 10.11 14.57 13.24
C VAL A 58 10.57 15.56 14.32
N ALA A 59 11.88 15.78 14.45
CA ALA A 59 12.43 16.75 15.39
C ALA A 59 11.99 18.19 15.05
N LEU A 60 12.03 18.59 13.77
CA LEU A 60 11.56 19.90 13.32
C LEU A 60 10.07 20.13 13.62
N ALA A 61 9.25 19.08 13.51
CA ALA A 61 7.80 19.15 13.75
C ALA A 61 7.42 19.05 15.24
N GLN A 62 8.39 18.85 16.15
CA GLN A 62 8.12 18.69 17.57
C GLN A 62 7.44 19.94 18.15
N GLY A 63 6.39 19.73 18.96
CA GLY A 63 5.58 20.81 19.52
C GLY A 63 4.56 21.42 18.55
N SER A 64 4.63 21.08 17.26
CA SER A 64 3.66 21.50 16.26
C SER A 64 2.53 20.47 16.07
N PRO A 65 1.41 20.84 15.44
CA PRO A 65 0.37 19.89 15.07
C PRO A 65 0.81 18.94 13.94
N LEU A 66 1.85 19.28 13.16
CA LEU A 66 2.29 18.48 12.02
C LEU A 66 2.83 17.12 12.46
N LYS A 67 2.31 16.05 11.84
CA LYS A 67 2.77 14.66 12.04
C LYS A 67 3.49 14.13 10.79
N VAL A 68 4.72 13.63 10.97
CA VAL A 68 5.48 13.01 9.89
C VAL A 68 5.11 11.51 9.80
N LEU A 69 4.65 11.08 8.63
CA LEU A 69 4.26 9.70 8.32
C LEU A 69 5.21 9.12 7.28
N ASN A 70 5.99 8.11 7.65
CA ASN A 70 6.93 7.46 6.75
C ASN A 70 6.19 6.57 5.73
N ALA A 71 6.54 6.64 4.44
CA ALA A 71 5.96 5.81 3.38
C ALA A 71 6.86 4.63 2.94
N ASN A 72 8.06 4.48 3.50
CA ASN A 72 8.99 3.40 3.15
C ASN A 72 8.92 2.21 4.12
N ALA A 73 8.46 1.05 3.63
CA ALA A 73 8.24 -0.12 4.48
C ALA A 73 9.52 -0.62 5.16
N VAL A 74 10.68 -0.44 4.51
CA VAL A 74 12.01 -0.85 5.03
C VAL A 74 12.34 -0.14 6.33
N THR A 75 12.03 1.15 6.41
CA THR A 75 12.38 2.03 7.54
C THR A 75 11.20 2.26 8.49
N ALA A 76 10.02 1.70 8.22
CA ALA A 76 8.77 2.00 8.94
C ALA A 76 8.90 1.84 10.46
N ARG A 77 9.49 0.74 10.92
CA ARG A 77 9.68 0.48 12.35
C ARG A 77 10.62 1.49 13.00
N ASP A 78 11.76 1.74 12.39
CA ASP A 78 12.77 2.64 12.97
C ASP A 78 12.31 4.10 12.92
N ALA A 79 11.55 4.47 11.88
CA ALA A 79 10.88 5.75 11.78
C ALA A 79 9.86 5.95 12.91
N MET A 80 8.99 4.96 13.18
CA MET A 80 8.03 5.03 14.30
C MET A 80 8.74 5.12 15.64
N LYS A 81 9.83 4.34 15.84
CA LYS A 81 10.67 4.45 17.04
C LYS A 81 11.30 5.82 17.21
N ALA A 82 11.64 6.48 16.11
CA ALA A 82 12.17 7.83 16.11
C ALA A 82 11.10 8.92 16.28
N GLY A 83 9.83 8.56 16.46
CA GLY A 83 8.73 9.49 16.70
C GLY A 83 7.88 9.82 15.46
N SER A 84 8.09 9.16 14.32
CA SER A 84 7.12 9.22 13.22
C SER A 84 5.76 8.71 13.70
N ALA A 85 4.69 9.41 13.34
CA ALA A 85 3.36 9.14 13.88
C ALA A 85 2.72 7.86 13.35
N GLY A 86 3.28 7.26 12.31
CA GLY A 86 2.74 6.07 11.67
C GLY A 86 3.38 5.75 10.32
N PHE A 87 2.70 4.91 9.55
CA PHE A 87 3.12 4.47 8.22
C PHE A 87 2.01 4.75 7.20
N ASP A 88 2.38 5.38 6.08
CA ASP A 88 1.46 5.69 4.97
C ASP A 88 2.06 5.28 3.61
N GLY A 89 2.63 4.08 3.56
CA GLY A 89 3.17 3.49 2.34
C GLY A 89 2.21 2.53 1.64
N VAL A 90 2.56 2.10 0.43
CA VAL A 90 1.76 1.17 -0.39
C VAL A 90 1.46 -0.14 0.36
N PHE A 91 2.37 -0.59 1.23
CA PHE A 91 2.21 -1.83 2.00
C PHE A 91 1.05 -1.82 3.00
N THR A 92 0.50 -0.65 3.34
CA THR A 92 -0.72 -0.56 4.17
C THR A 92 -1.93 -1.20 3.48
N ASN A 93 -1.91 -1.35 2.13
CA ASN A 93 -2.97 -2.07 1.40
C ASN A 93 -2.95 -3.59 1.65
N PHE A 94 -1.81 -4.15 2.02
CA PHE A 94 -1.63 -5.61 2.17
C PHE A 94 -1.57 -6.03 3.63
N HIS A 95 -0.92 -5.21 4.48
CA HIS A 95 -0.69 -5.53 5.88
C HIS A 95 -1.06 -4.37 6.81
N PRO A 96 -2.29 -3.85 6.78
CA PRO A 96 -2.68 -2.75 7.67
C PRO A 96 -2.53 -3.11 9.16
N ASP A 97 -2.86 -4.35 9.53
CA ASP A 97 -2.74 -4.85 10.91
C ASP A 97 -1.29 -4.88 11.42
N LEU A 98 -0.33 -5.13 10.52
CA LEU A 98 1.09 -5.09 10.83
C LEU A 98 1.50 -3.68 11.26
N TYR A 99 1.14 -2.67 10.48
CA TYR A 99 1.51 -1.28 10.78
C TYR A 99 0.72 -0.68 11.95
N LYS A 100 -0.53 -1.11 12.14
CA LYS A 100 -1.29 -0.82 13.37
C LYS A 100 -0.56 -1.37 14.58
N CYS A 101 -0.16 -2.64 14.54
CA CYS A 101 0.55 -3.29 15.65
C CYS A 101 1.90 -2.62 15.91
N LEU A 102 2.67 -2.26 14.87
CA LEU A 102 3.93 -1.53 15.00
C LEU A 102 3.78 -0.17 15.70
N ARG A 103 2.64 0.50 15.51
CA ARG A 103 2.32 1.78 16.15
C ARG A 103 1.86 1.61 17.60
N GLU A 104 0.96 0.65 17.84
CA GLU A 104 0.32 0.45 19.16
C GLU A 104 1.20 -0.32 20.15
N ARG A 105 2.09 -1.18 19.64
CA ARG A 105 2.90 -2.11 20.45
C ARG A 105 4.36 -2.03 20.02
N GLN A 106 5.28 -2.03 21.00
CA GLN A 106 6.62 -2.56 20.72
C GLN A 106 6.46 -4.09 20.56
N PRO A 107 6.80 -4.69 19.40
CA PRO A 107 6.38 -6.05 19.09
C PRO A 107 7.01 -7.06 20.06
N ALA A 108 6.15 -7.78 20.80
CA ALA A 108 6.54 -8.85 21.72
C ALA A 108 6.77 -10.22 21.02
N SER A 109 6.45 -10.37 19.73
CA SER A 109 6.47 -11.67 19.05
C SER A 109 7.36 -11.71 17.80
N ILE A 110 8.13 -12.81 17.69
CA ILE A 110 9.18 -13.08 16.71
C ILE A 110 8.69 -13.13 15.24
N CYS A 111 7.39 -13.40 15.03
CA CYS A 111 6.75 -13.53 13.71
C CYS A 111 6.59 -12.19 12.95
N MET A 112 6.55 -11.07 13.67
CA MET A 112 6.50 -9.74 13.04
C MET A 112 7.85 -9.34 12.42
N TRP A 113 8.94 -9.88 12.98
CA TRP A 113 10.32 -9.53 12.62
C TRP A 113 10.79 -10.20 11.34
N THR A 114 10.26 -11.39 11.02
CA THR A 114 10.54 -12.07 9.75
C THR A 114 9.94 -11.32 8.57
N THR A 115 8.72 -10.79 8.70
CA THR A 115 8.07 -9.98 7.66
C THR A 115 8.80 -8.65 7.41
N ILE A 116 9.18 -7.94 8.48
CA ILE A 116 9.96 -6.69 8.40
C ILE A 116 11.39 -6.95 7.92
N GLY A 117 12.00 -8.05 8.36
CA GLY A 117 13.34 -8.49 7.97
C GLY A 117 13.42 -8.89 6.50
N ALA A 118 12.36 -9.49 5.95
CA ALA A 118 12.26 -9.76 4.51
C ALA A 118 12.24 -8.46 3.70
N ILE A 119 11.50 -7.44 4.16
CA ILE A 119 11.45 -6.11 3.52
C ILE A 119 12.84 -5.43 3.54
N ARG A 120 13.64 -5.66 4.59
CA ARG A 120 14.95 -5.01 4.82
C ARG A 120 16.13 -5.49 3.95
N LYS A 121 15.98 -6.52 3.09
CA LYS A 121 17.11 -6.94 2.24
C LYS A 121 17.48 -5.82 1.23
N PRO A 122 18.78 -5.52 1.05
CA PRO A 122 19.22 -4.29 0.42
C PRO A 122 18.98 -4.35 -1.09
N LYS A 123 18.07 -3.52 -1.61
CA LYS A 123 18.19 -3.03 -2.98
C LYS A 123 18.66 -1.59 -2.92
N LYS A 124 19.85 -1.35 -3.46
CA LYS A 124 20.35 0.00 -3.76
C LYS A 124 19.25 0.77 -4.47
N ASN A 125 19.03 2.00 -3.99
CA ASN A 125 18.31 3.14 -4.55
C ASN A 125 17.91 3.00 -6.04
N THR A 126 16.94 2.13 -6.34
CA THR A 126 16.34 2.03 -7.67
C THR A 126 15.05 2.81 -7.57
N GLY A 127 15.01 3.97 -8.23
CA GLY A 127 13.82 4.80 -8.30
C GLY A 127 12.60 3.95 -8.62
N TRP A 128 11.48 4.25 -7.96
CA TRP A 128 10.21 3.60 -8.24
C TRP A 128 9.84 3.87 -9.70
N THR A 129 9.99 2.85 -10.57
CA THR A 129 9.83 2.97 -12.03
C THR A 129 8.36 2.94 -12.48
N GLY A 130 7.41 2.97 -11.56
CA GLY A 130 5.98 2.79 -11.88
C GLY A 130 5.62 1.40 -12.42
N ASP A 131 6.57 0.46 -12.48
CA ASP A 131 6.36 -0.92 -12.92
C ASP A 131 6.38 -1.90 -11.72
N PRO A 132 5.24 -2.52 -11.35
CA PRO A 132 5.17 -3.55 -10.31
C PRO A 132 6.05 -4.79 -10.58
N SER A 133 6.48 -5.01 -11.83
CA SER A 133 7.22 -6.20 -12.27
C SER A 133 8.72 -6.15 -11.96
N ALA A 134 9.32 -4.95 -11.92
CA ALA A 134 10.75 -4.76 -11.68
C ALA A 134 11.15 -5.01 -10.21
N SER A 135 10.20 -4.84 -9.29
CA SER A 135 10.35 -5.18 -7.87
C SER A 135 10.38 -6.71 -7.66
N ARG A 136 9.58 -7.48 -8.41
CA ARG A 136 9.41 -8.93 -8.23
C ARG A 136 10.67 -9.75 -8.58
N ARG A 137 11.38 -9.43 -9.66
CA ARG A 137 12.43 -10.33 -10.21
C ARG A 137 13.67 -10.52 -9.33
N SER A 138 14.03 -9.54 -8.51
CA SER A 138 15.23 -9.63 -7.65
C SER A 138 14.92 -9.80 -6.15
N PHE A 139 13.64 -9.82 -5.77
CA PHE A 139 13.21 -10.16 -4.40
C PHE A 139 12.90 -11.66 -4.24
N LEU A 140 12.59 -12.36 -5.34
CA LEU A 140 12.21 -13.79 -5.31
C LEU A 140 13.35 -14.77 -4.98
N HIS A 141 14.63 -14.43 -5.18
CA HIS A 141 15.71 -15.42 -5.08
C HIS A 141 16.35 -15.61 -3.69
N SER A 142 16.08 -14.76 -2.69
CA SER A 142 16.72 -14.91 -1.36
C SER A 142 15.77 -14.98 -0.17
N VAL A 143 14.46 -15.07 -0.42
CA VAL A 143 13.41 -15.25 0.60
C VAL A 143 12.67 -16.57 0.35
N ILE A 144 13.42 -17.63 0.03
CA ILE A 144 12.92 -19.00 -0.07
C ILE A 144 13.69 -19.84 0.96
N ALA A 145 13.32 -19.73 2.23
CA ALA A 145 13.65 -20.73 3.26
C ALA A 145 12.87 -20.48 4.57
N SER A 146 11.54 -20.41 4.51
CA SER A 146 10.61 -20.95 5.54
C SER A 146 9.16 -20.49 5.30
N PRO A 147 8.15 -21.33 5.61
CA PRO A 147 6.88 -21.37 4.89
C PRO A 147 5.86 -20.39 5.48
N LEU A 148 5.91 -19.14 5.02
CA LEU A 148 4.73 -18.28 4.99
C LEU A 148 4.27 -18.19 3.54
N MET A 149 3.06 -18.66 3.31
CA MET A 149 2.39 -18.82 2.02
C MET A 149 2.76 -17.70 1.04
N LYS A 150 3.51 -18.05 -0.02
CA LYS A 150 3.42 -17.28 -1.26
C LYS A 150 1.94 -17.28 -1.62
N VAL A 151 1.30 -16.12 -1.64
CA VAL A 151 -0.01 -15.98 -2.25
C VAL A 151 0.18 -16.40 -3.70
N LEU A 152 -0.18 -17.65 -3.99
CA LEU A 152 -0.08 -18.21 -5.31
C LEU A 152 -1.15 -17.50 -6.11
N VAL A 153 -0.74 -16.66 -7.07
CA VAL A 153 -1.71 -16.01 -7.95
C VAL A 153 -2.26 -17.13 -8.84
N PRO A 154 -3.55 -17.45 -8.75
CA PRO A 154 -4.15 -18.48 -9.57
C PRO A 154 -4.17 -18.02 -11.02
N GLU A 155 -4.21 -18.98 -11.92
CA GLU A 155 -4.45 -18.69 -13.32
C GLU A 155 -5.86 -18.10 -13.48
N ALA A 156 -5.94 -16.99 -14.20
CA ALA A 156 -7.18 -16.29 -14.46
C ALA A 156 -7.63 -16.53 -15.89
N GLN A 157 -8.91 -16.88 -16.05
CA GLN A 157 -9.55 -17.06 -17.34
C GLN A 157 -10.48 -15.88 -17.63
N ILE A 158 -10.32 -15.26 -18.79
CA ILE A 158 -11.18 -14.18 -19.24
C ILE A 158 -12.29 -14.78 -20.11
N SER A 159 -13.54 -14.36 -19.89
CA SER A 159 -14.68 -14.80 -20.69
C SER A 159 -14.57 -14.32 -22.15
N ALA A 160 -15.22 -15.02 -23.08
CA ALA A 160 -15.16 -14.70 -24.51
C ALA A 160 -15.67 -13.27 -24.84
N ASP A 161 -16.64 -12.77 -24.06
CA ASP A 161 -17.16 -11.39 -24.15
C ASP A 161 -16.28 -10.34 -23.45
N ARG A 162 -15.17 -10.79 -22.83
CA ARG A 162 -14.24 -10.00 -22.01
C ARG A 162 -14.88 -9.30 -20.81
N GLN A 163 -16.10 -9.65 -20.43
CA GLN A 163 -16.81 -8.97 -19.34
C GLN A 163 -16.49 -9.53 -17.95
N THR A 164 -15.92 -10.73 -17.86
CA THR A 164 -15.64 -11.39 -16.57
C THR A 164 -14.27 -12.05 -16.56
N LEU A 165 -13.70 -12.12 -15.35
CA LEU A 165 -12.48 -12.82 -15.05
C LEU A 165 -12.77 -13.87 -13.97
N THR A 166 -12.44 -15.12 -14.27
CA THR A 166 -12.68 -16.28 -13.40
C THR A 166 -11.36 -16.84 -12.90
N PHE A 167 -11.31 -17.23 -11.63
CA PHE A 167 -10.17 -17.90 -11.03
C PHE A 167 -10.63 -18.86 -9.92
N VAL A 168 -9.77 -19.79 -9.53
CA VAL A 168 -10.06 -20.74 -8.45
C VAL A 168 -9.29 -20.36 -7.18
N LEU A 169 -9.98 -20.43 -6.04
CA LEU A 169 -9.41 -20.20 -4.72
C LEU A 169 -9.57 -21.45 -3.86
N ASP A 170 -8.50 -21.86 -3.17
CA ASP A 170 -8.59 -22.89 -2.14
C ASP A 170 -9.12 -22.32 -0.82
N TRP A 171 -10.19 -22.96 -0.31
CA TRP A 171 -10.88 -22.59 0.90
C TRP A 171 -11.33 -23.83 1.69
N ARG A 172 -10.73 -24.07 2.86
CA ARG A 172 -11.09 -25.18 3.78
C ARG A 172 -11.20 -26.54 3.06
N GLU A 173 -10.16 -26.90 2.31
CA GLU A 173 -10.09 -28.17 1.53
C GLU A 173 -11.10 -28.26 0.37
N GLN A 174 -11.76 -27.16 0.03
CA GLN A 174 -12.65 -27.05 -1.13
C GLN A 174 -12.10 -26.02 -2.13
N THR A 175 -12.40 -26.25 -3.39
CA THR A 175 -12.14 -25.28 -4.46
C THR A 175 -13.36 -24.39 -4.65
N VAL A 176 -13.14 -23.08 -4.66
CA VAL A 176 -14.18 -22.07 -4.90
C VAL A 176 -13.89 -21.37 -6.22
N THR A 177 -14.87 -21.41 -7.12
CA THR A 177 -14.82 -20.65 -8.37
C THR A 177 -15.22 -19.21 -8.09
N CYS A 178 -14.29 -18.28 -8.32
CA CYS A 178 -14.50 -16.86 -8.12
C CYS A 178 -14.64 -16.16 -9.47
N VAL A 179 -15.69 -15.35 -9.61
CA VAL A 179 -15.95 -14.53 -10.80
C VAL A 179 -15.87 -13.06 -10.43
N VAL A 180 -15.07 -12.30 -11.17
CA VAL A 180 -14.90 -10.84 -11.03
C VAL A 180 -15.35 -10.18 -12.32
N PRO A 181 -16.41 -9.36 -12.32
CA PRO A 181 -16.76 -8.54 -13.46
C PRO A 181 -15.60 -7.59 -13.80
N ARG A 182 -15.29 -7.42 -15.09
CA ARG A 182 -14.24 -6.50 -15.58
C ARG A 182 -14.42 -5.09 -15.02
N LYS A 183 -15.66 -4.64 -14.87
CA LYS A 183 -16.03 -3.35 -14.28
C LYS A 183 -15.48 -3.15 -12.86
N CYS A 184 -15.27 -4.22 -12.09
CA CYS A 184 -14.59 -4.15 -10.79
C CYS A 184 -13.10 -3.85 -10.97
N SER A 185 -12.44 -4.46 -11.95
CA SER A 185 -11.04 -4.18 -12.31
C SER A 185 -10.85 -2.74 -12.81
N GLU A 186 -11.79 -2.23 -13.61
CA GLU A 186 -11.76 -0.83 -14.09
C GLU A 186 -11.85 0.17 -12.93
N VAL A 187 -12.79 -0.04 -12.01
CA VAL A 187 -13.08 0.91 -10.94
C VAL A 187 -12.08 0.81 -9.78
N PHE A 188 -11.74 -0.40 -9.34
CA PHE A 188 -10.97 -0.60 -8.09
C PHE A 188 -9.49 -0.94 -8.31
N PHE A 189 -9.13 -1.26 -9.55
CA PHE A 189 -7.78 -1.69 -9.94
C PHE A 189 -7.24 -0.93 -11.17
N TRP A 190 -7.93 0.14 -11.59
CA TRP A 190 -7.49 1.06 -12.66
C TRP A 190 -7.18 0.36 -13.99
N LEU A 191 -7.95 -0.68 -14.34
CA LEU A 191 -7.90 -1.27 -15.67
C LEU A 191 -8.46 -0.27 -16.72
N PRO A 192 -7.70 0.06 -17.78
CA PRO A 192 -8.25 0.86 -18.88
C PRO A 192 -9.45 0.14 -19.56
N PRO A 193 -10.50 0.86 -19.99
CA PRO A 193 -11.67 0.24 -20.63
C PRO A 193 -11.32 -0.61 -21.86
N ASP A 194 -10.34 -0.16 -22.65
CA ASP A 194 -9.83 -0.75 -23.88
C ASP A 194 -8.66 -1.74 -23.67
N ALA A 195 -8.32 -2.07 -22.42
CA ALA A 195 -7.21 -2.97 -22.11
C ALA A 195 -7.39 -4.37 -22.72
N ASP A 196 -6.33 -4.87 -23.34
CA ASP A 196 -6.28 -6.25 -23.85
C ASP A 196 -6.26 -7.30 -22.72
N ASP A 197 -6.33 -8.58 -23.12
CA ASP A 197 -6.39 -9.70 -22.19
C ASP A 197 -5.09 -9.81 -21.36
N ALA A 198 -3.94 -9.54 -21.97
CA ALA A 198 -2.64 -9.56 -21.30
C ALA A 198 -2.55 -8.51 -20.19
N ARG A 199 -3.01 -7.29 -20.47
CA ARG A 199 -3.11 -6.20 -19.49
C ARG A 199 -4.12 -6.53 -18.40
N THR A 200 -5.24 -7.14 -18.76
CA THR A 200 -6.28 -7.55 -17.81
C THR A 200 -5.77 -8.59 -16.81
N VAL A 201 -5.09 -9.66 -17.28
CA VAL A 201 -4.47 -10.68 -16.43
C VAL A 201 -3.37 -10.06 -15.55
N ARG A 202 -2.58 -9.13 -16.09
CA ARG A 202 -1.54 -8.43 -15.30
C ARG A 202 -2.15 -7.59 -14.18
N VAL A 203 -3.18 -6.79 -14.46
CA VAL A 203 -3.87 -5.99 -13.43
C VAL A 203 -4.50 -6.89 -12.37
N PHE A 204 -5.08 -8.02 -12.77
CA PHE A 204 -5.55 -9.04 -11.82
C PHE A 204 -4.41 -9.54 -10.92
N GLY A 205 -3.27 -9.94 -11.49
CA GLY A 205 -2.13 -10.45 -10.72
C GLY A 205 -1.44 -9.40 -9.83
N ASP A 206 -1.53 -8.12 -10.18
CA ASP A 206 -1.07 -7.01 -9.34
C ASP A 206 -2.06 -6.69 -8.21
N GLY A 207 -3.35 -6.86 -8.46
CA GLY A 207 -4.43 -6.66 -7.49
C GLY A 207 -4.79 -7.89 -6.64
N PHE A 208 -4.23 -9.07 -6.95
CA PHE A 208 -4.76 -10.35 -6.48
C PHE A 208 -4.86 -10.46 -4.96
N ALA A 209 -3.86 -10.02 -4.20
CA ALA A 209 -3.91 -10.11 -2.74
C ALA A 209 -5.11 -9.35 -2.14
N ARG A 210 -5.53 -8.23 -2.75
CA ARG A 210 -6.72 -7.49 -2.34
C ARG A 210 -8.01 -8.20 -2.79
N ILE A 211 -8.02 -8.77 -3.99
CA ILE A 211 -9.14 -9.58 -4.50
C ILE A 211 -9.36 -10.79 -3.59
N GLU A 212 -8.29 -11.52 -3.28
CA GLU A 212 -8.29 -12.66 -2.35
C GLU A 212 -8.79 -12.26 -0.95
N SER A 213 -8.32 -11.12 -0.42
CA SER A 213 -8.78 -10.64 0.90
C SER A 213 -10.28 -10.34 0.92
N VAL A 214 -10.82 -9.79 -0.17
CA VAL A 214 -12.28 -9.58 -0.31
C VAL A 214 -13.00 -10.93 -0.44
N ALA A 215 -12.49 -11.82 -1.29
CA ALA A 215 -13.03 -13.16 -1.52
C ALA A 215 -13.13 -13.97 -0.22
N ARG A 216 -12.04 -14.05 0.55
CA ARG A 216 -12.00 -14.79 1.82
C ARG A 216 -12.94 -14.20 2.87
N ARG A 217 -13.02 -12.87 2.97
CA ARG A 217 -14.00 -12.21 3.87
C ARG A 217 -15.44 -12.54 3.49
N LYS A 218 -15.75 -12.55 2.19
CA LYS A 218 -17.08 -12.90 1.68
C LYS A 218 -17.41 -14.37 1.96
N LEU A 219 -16.46 -15.28 1.76
CA LEU A 219 -16.62 -16.71 2.07
C LEU A 219 -16.79 -17.01 3.56
N LEU A 220 -16.17 -16.21 4.44
CA LEU A 220 -16.41 -16.31 5.88
C LEU A 220 -17.86 -15.97 6.26
N ALA A 221 -18.46 -14.97 5.60
CA ALA A 221 -19.82 -14.55 5.85
C ALA A 221 -20.87 -15.43 5.13
N HIS A 222 -20.55 -15.86 3.90
CA HIS A 222 -21.45 -16.61 3.02
C HIS A 222 -20.65 -17.71 2.29
N PRO A 223 -20.46 -18.88 2.91
CA PRO A 223 -19.79 -20.01 2.28
C PRO A 223 -20.53 -20.44 1.00
N THR A 224 -19.81 -20.52 -0.12
CA THR A 224 -20.36 -20.93 -1.42
C THR A 224 -19.28 -21.57 -2.29
N PRO A 225 -19.61 -22.58 -3.12
CA PRO A 225 -18.67 -23.13 -4.10
C PRO A 225 -18.46 -22.20 -5.32
N ASN A 226 -19.42 -21.31 -5.60
CA ASN A 226 -19.37 -20.36 -6.70
C ASN A 226 -19.64 -18.94 -6.18
N MET A 227 -18.65 -18.06 -6.33
CA MET A 227 -18.68 -16.72 -5.73
C MET A 227 -18.53 -15.64 -6.79
N LEU A 228 -19.50 -14.71 -6.81
CA LEU A 228 -19.42 -13.48 -7.59
C LEU A 228 -18.89 -12.33 -6.71
N LEU A 229 -17.80 -11.69 -7.13
CA LEU A 229 -17.20 -10.52 -6.49
C LEU A 229 -17.69 -9.25 -7.17
N THR A 230 -18.71 -8.63 -6.59
CA THR A 230 -19.39 -7.45 -7.11
C THR A 230 -18.73 -6.16 -6.64
N ARG A 231 -19.14 -5.02 -7.22
CA ARG A 231 -18.66 -3.69 -6.80
C ARG A 231 -18.92 -3.40 -5.32
N ALA A 232 -20.02 -3.90 -4.75
CA ALA A 232 -20.35 -3.69 -3.34
C ALA A 232 -19.30 -4.34 -2.41
N ASP A 233 -18.79 -5.52 -2.78
CA ASP A 233 -17.78 -6.26 -2.01
C ASP A 233 -16.45 -5.50 -1.91
N PHE A 234 -16.13 -4.65 -2.91
CA PHE A 234 -14.93 -3.81 -2.92
C PHE A 234 -15.14 -2.42 -2.32
N SER A 235 -16.41 -1.99 -2.19
CA SER A 235 -16.79 -0.64 -1.72
C SER A 235 -16.96 -0.56 -0.21
N ASN A 236 -17.41 -1.65 0.43
CA ASN A 236 -17.58 -1.71 1.87
C ASN A 236 -16.20 -1.91 2.53
N ARG A 237 -15.65 -0.82 3.07
CA ARG A 237 -14.48 -0.82 3.96
C ARG A 237 -14.92 -0.80 5.42
#